data_AF-N1VUI6-F1
#
_entry.id   AF-N1VUI6-F1
#
_cell.length_a   1.000
_cell.length_b   1.000
_cell.length_c   1.000
_cell.angle_alpha   90.00
_cell.angle_beta   90.00
_cell.angle_gamma   90.00
#
_symmetry.space_group_name_H-M   'P 1'
#
loop_
_entity.id
_entity.type
_entity.pdbx_description
1 polymer ?
#
loop_
_entity_poly.entity_id
_entity_poly.type
_entity_poly.pdbx_seq_one_letter_code
_entity_poly.pdbx_strand_id
1 'polypeptide(L)'
;MTNPQPLRISEEVIREFYFSLSPQKDNFEIYRLKKRIEKLVGTNRAEVNDHHALALLEYNLGNYDKAISLIKSLSHISVHYCALLAVAKLTLVQNAREFDQSEESILEEYFNSPLNINQRPLEFNVLINSISAITKRFDISKRLDMELSYVSKSKVHWKIGLFKNEEIIEPYSDKNIPRDMAYFFESYLQFILIERKFSKKESNFLLAYLSKEELNFLIKEYSAKPIEVNRDYSKYEPISI
;
A
#
# COMPACT_ATOMS: atom_id res chain seq x y z
N MET A 1 19.34 -7.96 -39.51
CA MET A 1 18.42 -7.33 -38.53
C MET A 1 17.45 -8.40 -38.08
N THR A 2 17.62 -8.95 -36.89
CA THR A 2 16.71 -9.95 -36.32
C THR A 2 15.43 -9.24 -35.88
N ASN A 3 14.27 -9.66 -36.40
CA ASN A 3 12.97 -9.22 -35.90
C ASN A 3 12.94 -9.41 -34.36
N PRO A 4 12.44 -8.43 -33.58
CA PRO A 4 12.28 -8.63 -32.15
C PRO A 4 11.37 -9.84 -31.94
N GLN A 5 11.85 -10.82 -31.16
CA GLN A 5 11.01 -11.94 -30.79
C GLN A 5 9.78 -11.41 -30.04
N PRO A 6 8.57 -11.95 -30.31
CA PRO A 6 7.38 -11.55 -29.59
C PRO A 6 7.62 -11.76 -28.09
N LEU A 7 7.20 -10.77 -27.30
CA LEU A 7 7.32 -10.82 -25.85
C LEU A 7 6.71 -12.13 -25.35
N ARG A 8 7.41 -12.84 -24.46
CA ARG A 8 6.82 -14.02 -23.81
C ARG A 8 5.61 -13.53 -23.01
N ILE A 9 4.48 -14.21 -23.12
CA ILE A 9 3.25 -13.82 -22.41
C ILE A 9 3.46 -13.64 -20.89
N SER A 10 4.40 -14.36 -20.27
CA SER A 10 4.76 -14.17 -18.87
C SER A 10 5.30 -12.76 -18.59
N GLU A 11 6.07 -12.20 -19.51
CA GLU A 11 6.59 -10.83 -19.39
C GLU A 11 5.48 -9.79 -19.56
N GLU A 12 4.50 -10.05 -20.42
CA GLU A 12 3.31 -9.19 -20.56
C GLU A 12 2.54 -9.17 -19.24
N VAL A 13 2.28 -10.36 -18.67
CA VAL A 13 1.60 -10.49 -17.37
C VAL A 13 2.35 -9.76 -16.26
N ILE A 14 3.67 -9.95 -16.16
CA ILE A 14 4.48 -9.30 -15.11
C ILE A 14 4.49 -7.77 -15.24
N ARG A 15 4.36 -7.24 -16.46
CA ARG A 15 4.29 -5.79 -16.69
C ARG A 15 2.92 -5.21 -16.37
N GLU A 16 1.86 -5.96 -16.62
CA GLU A 16 0.47 -5.47 -16.46
C GLU A 16 -0.10 -5.70 -15.06
N PHE A 17 0.38 -6.74 -14.35
CA PHE A 17 -0.19 -7.15 -13.08
C PHE A 17 0.77 -6.95 -11.91
N TYR A 18 0.19 -6.57 -10.78
CA TYR A 18 0.84 -6.50 -9.47
C TYR A 18 0.00 -7.29 -8.46
N PHE A 19 0.55 -7.56 -7.27
CA PHE A 19 -0.24 -8.14 -6.19
C PHE A 19 -1.31 -7.15 -5.72
N SER A 20 -2.55 -7.36 -6.17
CA SER A 20 -3.70 -6.51 -5.90
C SER A 20 -4.88 -7.35 -5.46
N LEU A 21 -5.70 -6.81 -4.54
CA LEU A 21 -7.03 -7.37 -4.26
C LEU A 21 -8.12 -6.80 -5.18
N SER A 22 -7.80 -5.74 -5.91
CA SER A 22 -8.69 -5.10 -6.89
C SER A 22 -7.95 -5.07 -8.23
N PRO A 23 -7.97 -6.17 -9.01
CA PRO A 23 -7.33 -6.20 -10.31
C PRO A 23 -7.91 -5.11 -11.22
N GLN A 24 -7.04 -4.47 -12.02
CA GLN A 24 -7.47 -3.46 -13.00
C GLN A 24 -8.14 -4.08 -14.23
N LYS A 25 -7.94 -5.38 -14.45
CA LYS A 25 -8.51 -6.15 -15.56
C LYS A 25 -9.69 -6.99 -15.08
N ASP A 26 -10.63 -7.27 -15.97
CA ASP A 26 -11.73 -8.16 -15.67
C ASP A 26 -11.24 -9.60 -15.45
N ASN A 27 -11.98 -10.36 -14.64
CA ASN A 27 -11.60 -11.73 -14.29
C ASN A 27 -11.52 -12.66 -15.50
N PHE A 28 -12.28 -12.42 -16.57
CA PHE A 28 -12.27 -13.29 -17.75
C PHE A 28 -10.93 -13.18 -18.49
N GLU A 29 -10.40 -11.97 -18.66
CA GLU A 29 -9.05 -11.75 -19.19
C GLU A 29 -8.00 -12.45 -18.32
N ILE A 30 -8.08 -12.31 -17.00
CA ILE A 30 -7.13 -12.93 -16.06
C ILE A 30 -7.19 -14.45 -16.13
N TYR A 31 -8.39 -15.06 -16.18
CA TYR A 31 -8.56 -16.50 -16.37
C TYR A 31 -7.99 -16.99 -17.70
N ARG A 32 -8.20 -16.24 -18.78
CA ARG A 32 -7.65 -16.57 -20.11
C ARG A 32 -6.12 -16.56 -20.10
N LEU A 33 -5.50 -15.53 -19.52
CA LEU A 33 -4.05 -15.45 -19.37
C LEU A 33 -3.52 -16.59 -18.50
N LYS A 34 -4.18 -16.86 -17.37
CA LYS A 34 -3.84 -17.96 -16.46
C LYS A 34 -3.78 -19.29 -17.19
N LYS A 35 -4.80 -19.61 -18.00
CA LYS A 35 -4.84 -20.88 -18.76
C LYS A 35 -3.68 -21.01 -19.74
N ARG A 36 -3.27 -19.90 -20.38
CA ARG A 36 -2.10 -19.88 -21.28
C ARG A 36 -0.80 -20.09 -20.52
N ILE A 37 -0.63 -19.43 -19.37
CA ILE A 37 0.55 -19.60 -18.51
C ILE A 37 0.61 -21.00 -17.89
N GLU A 38 -0.51 -21.55 -17.40
CA GLU A 38 -0.58 -22.93 -16.88
C GLU A 38 -0.07 -23.95 -17.91
N LYS A 39 -0.41 -23.75 -19.19
CA LYS A 39 0.08 -24.60 -20.28
C LYS A 39 1.60 -24.50 -20.43
N LEU A 40 2.20 -23.31 -20.30
CA LEU A 40 3.66 -23.12 -20.37
C LEU A 40 4.37 -23.77 -19.19
N VAL A 41 3.83 -23.56 -17.97
CA VAL A 41 4.35 -24.15 -16.73
C VAL A 41 4.30 -25.68 -16.78
N GLY A 42 3.28 -26.26 -17.40
CA GLY A 42 3.16 -27.70 -17.61
C GLY A 42 4.13 -28.30 -18.64
N THR A 43 5.02 -27.51 -19.24
CA THR A 43 6.03 -27.99 -20.19
C THR A 43 7.43 -28.07 -19.55
N ASN A 44 8.31 -28.89 -20.13
CA ASN A 44 9.74 -28.92 -19.75
C ASN A 44 10.53 -27.65 -20.15
N ARG A 45 9.86 -26.60 -20.64
CA ARG A 45 10.44 -25.29 -21.01
C ARG A 45 9.90 -24.15 -20.16
N ALA A 46 9.33 -24.47 -19.01
CA ALA A 46 8.85 -23.49 -18.06
C ALA A 46 10.05 -22.72 -17.49
N GLU A 47 9.96 -21.40 -17.52
CA GLU A 47 10.93 -20.49 -16.96
C GLU A 47 10.45 -19.96 -15.60
N VAL A 48 11.36 -19.37 -14.85
CA VAL A 48 11.06 -18.73 -13.55
C VAL A 48 9.96 -17.66 -13.71
N ASN A 49 10.02 -16.90 -14.81
CA ASN A 49 9.02 -15.87 -15.12
C ASN A 49 7.62 -16.44 -15.39
N ASP A 50 7.48 -17.67 -15.89
CA ASP A 50 6.15 -18.28 -16.07
C ASP A 50 5.51 -18.60 -14.72
N HIS A 51 6.29 -19.09 -13.77
CA HIS A 51 5.83 -19.38 -12.42
C HIS A 51 5.46 -18.09 -11.67
N HIS A 52 6.26 -17.03 -11.85
CA HIS A 52 5.95 -15.70 -11.31
C HIS A 52 4.65 -15.15 -11.92
N ALA A 53 4.51 -15.18 -13.25
CA ALA A 53 3.29 -14.75 -13.93
C ALA A 53 2.06 -15.55 -13.45
N LEU A 54 2.21 -16.86 -13.26
CA LEU A 54 1.14 -17.69 -12.72
C LEU A 54 0.76 -17.25 -11.31
N ALA A 55 1.73 -17.00 -10.45
CA ALA A 55 1.46 -16.55 -9.08
C ALA A 55 0.73 -15.20 -9.03
N LEU A 56 1.13 -14.23 -9.86
CA LEU A 56 0.42 -12.95 -9.98
C LEU A 56 -1.04 -13.14 -10.38
N LEU A 57 -1.31 -14.00 -11.38
CA LEU A 57 -2.66 -14.26 -11.87
C LEU A 57 -3.49 -15.01 -10.82
N GLU A 58 -2.92 -16.00 -10.14
CA GLU A 58 -3.60 -16.69 -9.03
C GLU A 58 -3.95 -15.71 -7.90
N TYR A 59 -3.03 -14.81 -7.55
CA TYR A 59 -3.26 -13.80 -6.53
C TYR A 59 -4.42 -12.87 -6.91
N ASN A 60 -4.40 -12.33 -8.14
CA ASN A 60 -5.44 -11.42 -8.63
C ASN A 60 -6.81 -12.11 -8.80
N LEU A 61 -6.85 -13.44 -8.93
CA LEU A 61 -8.09 -14.23 -8.94
C LEU A 61 -8.58 -14.61 -7.54
N GLY A 62 -7.85 -14.26 -6.49
CA GLY A 62 -8.19 -14.60 -5.10
C GLY A 62 -7.68 -15.96 -4.62
N ASN A 63 -6.89 -16.67 -5.42
CA ASN A 63 -6.30 -17.97 -5.05
C ASN A 63 -4.99 -17.76 -4.28
N TYR A 64 -5.07 -17.06 -3.15
CA TYR A 64 -3.91 -16.55 -2.41
C TYR A 64 -2.96 -17.65 -1.95
N ASP A 65 -3.45 -18.76 -1.39
CA ASP A 65 -2.59 -19.86 -0.92
C ASP A 65 -1.71 -20.43 -2.04
N LYS A 66 -2.30 -20.61 -3.22
CA LYS A 66 -1.59 -21.10 -4.40
C LYS A 66 -0.59 -20.07 -4.89
N ALA A 67 -0.96 -18.79 -4.93
CA ALA A 67 -0.06 -17.71 -5.31
C ALA A 67 1.15 -17.63 -4.37
N ILE A 68 0.92 -17.63 -3.05
CA ILE A 68 1.96 -17.58 -2.02
C ILE A 68 2.87 -18.80 -2.12
N SER A 69 2.30 -20.00 -2.31
CA SER A 69 3.10 -21.24 -2.51
C SER A 69 4.03 -21.15 -3.72
N LEU A 70 3.51 -20.66 -4.87
CA LEU A 70 4.30 -20.47 -6.08
C LEU A 70 5.44 -19.47 -5.85
N ILE A 71 5.16 -18.29 -5.26
CA ILE A 71 6.20 -17.27 -5.03
C ILE A 71 7.22 -17.77 -4.00
N LYS A 72 6.78 -18.50 -2.98
CA LYS A 72 7.67 -19.13 -1.98
C LYS A 72 8.63 -20.13 -2.61
N SER A 73 8.20 -20.87 -3.64
CA SER A 73 9.13 -21.72 -4.41
C SER A 73 10.15 -20.93 -5.24
N LEU A 74 9.95 -19.63 -5.46
CA LEU A 74 10.91 -18.77 -6.17
C LEU A 74 11.73 -17.89 -5.22
N SER A 75 11.28 -17.69 -3.97
CA SER A 75 11.83 -16.68 -3.06
C SER A 75 13.29 -16.92 -2.67
N HIS A 76 13.78 -18.15 -2.81
CA HIS A 76 15.17 -18.51 -2.55
C HIS A 76 16.12 -18.23 -3.73
N ILE A 77 15.59 -17.88 -4.92
CA ILE A 77 16.39 -17.64 -6.13
C ILE A 77 17.07 -16.28 -6.07
N SER A 78 16.37 -15.25 -5.63
CA SER A 78 16.90 -13.88 -5.58
C SER A 78 16.15 -13.01 -4.59
N VAL A 79 16.79 -11.89 -4.19
CA VAL A 79 16.15 -10.86 -3.37
C VAL A 79 14.88 -10.30 -4.00
N HIS A 80 14.78 -10.29 -5.34
CA HIS A 80 13.57 -9.85 -6.03
C HIS A 80 12.37 -10.76 -5.70
N TYR A 81 12.52 -12.08 -5.79
CA TYR A 81 11.42 -12.99 -5.44
C TYR A 81 11.15 -13.07 -3.93
N CYS A 82 12.19 -12.86 -3.10
CA CYS A 82 12.01 -12.67 -1.67
C CYS A 82 11.15 -11.43 -1.36
N ALA A 83 11.41 -10.31 -2.04
CA ALA A 83 10.62 -9.09 -1.92
C ALA A 83 9.17 -9.28 -2.41
N LEU A 84 8.99 -9.95 -3.55
CA LEU A 84 7.66 -10.28 -4.07
C LEU A 84 6.83 -11.11 -3.10
N LEU A 85 7.45 -12.09 -2.43
CA LEU A 85 6.79 -12.86 -1.39
C LEU A 85 6.34 -11.96 -0.23
N ALA A 86 7.23 -11.11 0.27
CA ALA A 86 6.92 -10.20 1.36
C ALA A 86 5.80 -9.22 0.99
N VAL A 87 5.84 -8.63 -0.21
CA VAL A 87 4.80 -7.73 -0.72
C VAL A 87 3.46 -8.45 -0.85
N ALA A 88 3.42 -9.66 -1.42
CA ALA A 88 2.17 -10.42 -1.53
C ALA A 88 1.55 -10.68 -0.15
N LYS A 89 2.36 -11.05 0.85
CA LYS A 89 1.90 -11.28 2.23
C LYS A 89 1.43 -9.98 2.89
N LEU A 90 2.20 -8.89 2.78
CA LEU A 90 1.84 -7.59 3.34
C LEU A 90 0.52 -7.08 2.76
N THR A 91 0.30 -7.23 1.45
CA THR A 91 -0.97 -6.86 0.81
C THR A 91 -2.17 -7.59 1.42
N LEU A 92 -2.03 -8.87 1.82
CA LEU A 92 -3.10 -9.61 2.51
C LEU A 92 -3.34 -9.07 3.92
N VAL A 93 -2.26 -8.87 4.70
CA VAL A 93 -2.34 -8.34 6.07
C VAL A 93 -2.99 -6.96 6.09
N GLN A 94 -2.56 -6.05 5.20
CA GLN A 94 -3.09 -4.68 5.14
C GLN A 94 -4.55 -4.59 4.73
N ASN A 95 -5.13 -5.66 4.19
CA ASN A 95 -6.53 -5.72 3.83
C ASN A 95 -7.34 -6.64 4.75
N ALA A 96 -6.80 -7.00 5.92
CA ALA A 96 -7.44 -7.86 6.91
C ALA A 96 -7.98 -9.18 6.33
N ARG A 97 -7.31 -9.73 5.30
CA ARG A 97 -7.62 -11.08 4.82
C ARG A 97 -7.03 -12.05 5.82
N GLU A 98 -7.76 -13.12 6.14
CA GLU A 98 -7.27 -14.19 7.00
C GLU A 98 -5.93 -14.71 6.46
N PHE A 99 -4.85 -14.34 7.13
CA PHE A 99 -3.49 -14.69 6.82
C PHE A 99 -2.76 -15.05 8.11
N ASP A 100 -1.90 -16.06 8.07
CA ASP A 100 -1.35 -16.70 9.26
C ASP A 100 -0.06 -16.04 9.77
N GLN A 101 0.31 -14.86 9.24
CA GLN A 101 1.47 -14.09 9.66
C GLN A 101 1.11 -12.64 9.97
N SER A 102 1.87 -12.05 10.89
CA SER A 102 1.80 -10.63 11.24
C SER A 102 2.68 -9.77 10.33
N GLU A 103 2.41 -8.46 10.31
CA GLU A 103 3.25 -7.47 9.63
C GLU A 103 4.71 -7.60 10.08
N GLU A 104 4.94 -7.64 11.40
CA GLU A 104 6.27 -7.81 11.99
C GLU A 104 6.98 -9.05 11.44
N SER A 105 6.35 -10.23 11.54
CA SER A 105 6.95 -11.49 11.10
C SER A 105 7.37 -11.47 9.62
N ILE A 106 6.57 -10.83 8.76
CA ILE A 106 6.87 -10.73 7.32
C ILE A 106 8.09 -9.82 7.09
N LEU A 107 8.13 -8.67 7.75
CA LEU A 107 9.25 -7.74 7.65
C LEU A 107 10.53 -8.35 8.23
N GLU A 108 10.42 -9.11 9.31
CA GLU A 108 11.54 -9.84 9.89
C GLU A 108 12.12 -10.87 8.93
N GLU A 109 11.27 -11.70 8.32
CA GLU A 109 11.67 -12.72 7.34
C GLU A 109 12.43 -12.08 6.17
N TYR A 110 11.95 -10.94 5.66
CA TYR A 110 12.57 -10.26 4.51
C TYR A 110 13.87 -9.52 4.86
N PHE A 111 13.87 -8.67 5.89
CA PHE A 111 15.05 -7.85 6.22
C PHE A 111 16.19 -8.66 6.82
N ASN A 112 15.89 -9.81 7.44
CA ASN A 112 16.90 -10.75 7.93
C ASN A 112 17.27 -11.83 6.90
N SER A 113 16.68 -11.81 5.70
CA SER A 113 16.96 -12.82 4.67
C SER A 113 18.44 -12.78 4.25
N PRO A 114 19.12 -13.94 4.11
CA PRO A 114 20.48 -13.98 3.60
C PRO A 114 20.59 -13.50 2.14
N LEU A 115 19.47 -13.37 1.43
CA LEU A 115 19.43 -12.78 0.09
C LEU A 115 19.36 -11.25 0.11
N ASN A 116 18.91 -10.65 1.22
CA ASN A 116 18.77 -9.20 1.37
C ASN A 116 19.95 -8.56 2.12
N ILE A 117 21.17 -8.95 1.75
CA ILE A 117 22.43 -8.47 2.38
C ILE A 117 22.52 -6.93 2.31
N ASN A 118 22.04 -6.36 1.21
CA ASN A 118 22.09 -4.92 0.96
C ASN A 118 20.92 -4.13 1.57
N GLN A 119 20.05 -4.77 2.37
CA GLN A 119 18.90 -4.14 3.02
C GLN A 119 18.03 -3.35 2.00
N ARG A 120 17.74 -3.98 0.85
CA ARG A 120 16.87 -3.40 -0.17
C ARG A 120 15.49 -3.15 0.42
N PRO A 121 14.85 -2.01 0.12
CA PRO A 121 13.52 -1.70 0.62
C PRO A 121 12.45 -2.63 0.05
N LEU A 122 11.30 -2.72 0.73
CA LEU A 122 10.07 -3.32 0.20
C LEU A 122 9.15 -2.22 -0.31
N GLU A 123 8.87 -2.23 -1.61
CA GLU A 123 8.02 -1.24 -2.26
C GLU A 123 6.70 -1.87 -2.70
N PHE A 124 5.59 -1.23 -2.34
CA PHE A 124 4.25 -1.63 -2.79
C PHE A 124 3.28 -0.46 -2.73
N ASN A 125 2.12 -0.62 -3.36
CA ASN A 125 1.08 0.41 -3.39
C ASN A 125 -0.10 0.02 -2.51
N VAL A 126 -0.64 1.00 -1.79
CA VAL A 126 -1.90 0.88 -1.03
C VAL A 126 -2.92 1.86 -1.59
N LEU A 127 -4.17 1.42 -1.63
CA LEU A 127 -5.28 2.24 -2.12
C LEU A 127 -5.96 2.93 -0.97
N ILE A 128 -6.01 4.24 -1.03
CA ILE A 128 -6.77 5.05 -0.09
C ILE A 128 -8.12 5.36 -0.74
N ASN A 129 -9.18 4.93 -0.07
CA ASN A 129 -10.55 5.10 -0.55
C ASN A 129 -11.30 6.22 0.18
N SER A 130 -10.74 6.74 1.27
CA SER A 130 -11.33 7.82 2.06
C SER A 130 -10.26 8.65 2.74
N ILE A 131 -10.57 9.92 2.99
CA ILE A 131 -9.80 10.81 3.88
C ILE A 131 -10.69 11.15 5.06
N SER A 132 -10.21 10.86 6.27
CA SER A 132 -10.86 11.20 7.52
C SER A 132 -10.43 12.59 7.97
N ALA A 133 -11.41 13.32 8.47
CA ALA A 133 -11.27 14.58 9.14
C ALA A 133 -11.78 14.43 10.59
N ILE A 134 -11.53 15.40 11.47
CA ILE A 134 -11.81 15.25 12.92
C ILE A 134 -13.29 14.88 13.16
N THR A 135 -14.21 15.47 12.40
CA THR A 135 -15.65 15.31 12.58
C THR A 135 -16.36 14.62 11.41
N LYS A 136 -15.67 14.39 10.28
CA LYS A 136 -16.29 13.83 9.07
C LYS A 136 -15.31 13.00 8.25
N ARG A 137 -15.83 11.96 7.58
CA ARG A 137 -15.10 11.18 6.57
C ARG A 137 -15.53 11.57 5.16
N PHE A 138 -14.56 11.67 4.25
CA PHE A 138 -14.76 11.96 2.84
C PHE A 138 -14.39 10.74 2.01
N ASP A 139 -15.35 10.19 1.28
CA ASP A 139 -15.07 9.11 0.32
C ASP A 139 -14.42 9.70 -0.93
N ILE A 140 -13.32 9.10 -1.36
CA ILE A 140 -12.58 9.61 -2.51
C ILE A 140 -13.23 9.11 -3.80
N SER A 141 -13.63 10.06 -4.65
CA SER A 141 -14.31 9.78 -5.92
C SER A 141 -13.44 9.07 -6.98
N LYS A 142 -12.12 9.11 -6.81
CA LYS A 142 -11.11 8.51 -7.69
C LYS A 142 -10.04 7.81 -6.86
N ARG A 143 -9.45 6.75 -7.40
CA ARG A 143 -8.39 5.99 -6.74
C ARG A 143 -7.20 6.88 -6.34
N LEU A 144 -6.92 6.97 -5.05
CA LEU A 144 -5.73 7.63 -4.50
C LEU A 144 -4.69 6.56 -4.16
N ASP A 145 -3.64 6.49 -4.99
CA ASP A 145 -2.54 5.54 -4.79
C ASP A 145 -1.50 6.12 -3.83
N MET A 146 -1.20 5.36 -2.77
CA MET A 146 -0.09 5.59 -1.87
C MET A 146 1.05 4.63 -2.21
N GLU A 147 2.17 5.17 -2.64
CA GLU A 147 3.44 4.45 -2.76
C GLU A 147 4.01 4.29 -1.34
N LEU A 148 4.23 3.05 -0.90
CA LEU A 148 4.86 2.71 0.39
C LEU A 148 6.20 2.01 0.16
N SER A 149 7.18 2.37 0.96
CA SER A 149 8.52 1.78 0.95
C SER A 149 8.98 1.53 2.38
N TYR A 150 9.03 0.26 2.81
CA TYR A 150 9.71 -0.09 4.06
C TYR A 150 11.20 -0.07 3.77
N VAL A 151 11.94 0.84 4.40
CA VAL A 151 13.41 0.93 4.28
C VAL A 151 14.13 0.16 5.40
N SER A 152 13.40 -0.18 6.46
CA SER A 152 13.79 -1.14 7.49
C SER A 152 12.53 -1.69 8.17
N LYS A 153 12.69 -2.56 9.17
CA LYS A 153 11.56 -3.10 9.96
C LYS A 153 10.71 -2.03 10.64
N SER A 154 11.30 -0.89 11.01
CA SER A 154 10.64 0.15 11.82
C SER A 154 10.59 1.50 11.11
N LYS A 155 10.84 1.53 9.80
CA LYS A 155 10.97 2.78 9.05
C LYS A 155 10.31 2.69 7.69
N VAL A 156 9.36 3.59 7.44
CA VAL A 156 8.56 3.64 6.22
C VAL A 156 8.69 5.00 5.57
N HIS A 157 8.88 4.99 4.26
CA HIS A 157 8.65 6.14 3.39
C HIS A 157 7.32 5.96 2.69
N TRP A 158 6.56 7.04 2.57
CA TRP A 158 5.33 7.02 1.82
C TRP A 158 5.22 8.24 0.92
N LYS A 159 4.49 8.08 -0.19
CA LYS A 159 4.24 9.15 -1.15
C LYS A 159 2.84 9.03 -1.76
N ILE A 160 2.16 10.17 -1.83
CA ILE A 160 0.87 10.35 -2.51
C ILE A 160 0.98 11.58 -3.39
N GLY A 161 1.22 11.36 -4.68
CA GLY A 161 1.46 12.42 -5.64
C GLY A 161 2.62 13.33 -5.22
N LEU A 162 2.30 14.54 -4.77
CA LEU A 162 3.27 15.54 -4.30
C LEU A 162 3.54 15.49 -2.80
N PHE A 163 2.70 14.81 -2.03
CA PHE A 163 2.90 14.58 -0.60
C PHE A 163 3.83 13.41 -0.40
N LYS A 164 4.78 13.55 0.51
CA LYS A 164 5.68 12.47 0.91
C LYS A 164 6.22 12.73 2.30
N ASN A 165 6.40 11.67 3.07
CA ASN A 165 7.05 11.76 4.37
C ASN A 165 7.81 10.46 4.70
N GLU A 166 8.59 10.55 5.78
CA GLU A 166 9.24 9.43 6.43
C GLU A 166 8.63 9.28 7.83
N GLU A 167 8.29 8.05 8.20
CA GLU A 167 7.72 7.69 9.50
C GLU A 167 8.57 6.61 10.19
N ILE A 168 8.71 6.73 11.50
CA ILE A 168 9.19 5.64 12.36
C ILE A 168 7.97 4.92 12.92
N ILE A 169 7.93 3.61 12.76
CA ILE A 169 6.76 2.79 13.11
C ILE A 169 7.17 1.57 13.93
N GLU A 170 6.24 1.09 14.75
CA GLU A 170 6.32 -0.24 15.35
C GLU A 170 5.40 -1.16 14.54
N PRO A 171 5.95 -2.19 13.85
CA PRO A 171 5.13 -3.11 13.08
C PRO A 171 4.22 -3.93 14.00
N TYR A 172 3.02 -4.27 13.53
CA TYR A 172 2.11 -5.06 14.35
C TYR A 172 2.60 -6.52 14.47
N SER A 173 2.66 -6.99 15.71
CA SER A 173 3.00 -8.37 16.07
C SER A 173 1.80 -9.31 15.98
N ASP A 174 0.60 -8.76 16.12
CA ASP A 174 -0.66 -9.50 16.01
C ASP A 174 -0.99 -9.82 14.55
N LYS A 175 -1.46 -11.06 14.33
CA LYS A 175 -1.86 -11.54 13.00
C LYS A 175 -3.14 -10.83 12.56
N ASN A 176 -3.26 -10.57 11.25
CA ASN A 176 -4.45 -9.99 10.63
C ASN A 176 -4.89 -8.61 11.15
N ILE A 177 -4.02 -7.88 11.84
CA ILE A 177 -4.27 -6.48 12.18
C ILE A 177 -3.67 -5.62 11.05
N PRO A 178 -4.50 -5.00 10.19
CA PRO A 178 -4.01 -4.05 9.20
C PRO A 178 -3.63 -2.74 9.87
N ARG A 179 -2.62 -2.07 9.34
CA ARG A 179 -2.36 -0.67 9.68
C ARG A 179 -3.24 0.21 8.82
N ASP A 180 -3.86 1.20 9.45
CA ASP A 180 -4.54 2.23 8.69
C ASP A 180 -3.50 3.12 7.99
N MET A 181 -3.19 2.81 6.73
CA MET A 181 -2.22 3.57 5.95
C MET A 181 -2.73 4.98 5.60
N ALA A 182 -4.06 5.19 5.60
CA ALA A 182 -4.63 6.52 5.38
C ALA A 182 -4.25 7.48 6.52
N TYR A 183 -4.11 6.97 7.74
CA TYR A 183 -3.71 7.74 8.92
C TYR A 183 -2.40 8.51 8.72
N PHE A 184 -1.39 7.93 8.04
CA PHE A 184 -0.13 8.63 7.78
C PHE A 184 -0.35 9.88 6.92
N PHE A 185 -1.16 9.75 5.87
CA PHE A 185 -1.48 10.85 5.00
C PHE A 185 -2.33 11.92 5.70
N GLU A 186 -3.36 11.49 6.44
CA GLU A 186 -4.25 12.37 7.20
C GLU A 186 -3.50 13.17 8.25
N SER A 187 -2.62 12.52 9.01
CA SER A 187 -1.78 13.17 10.02
C SER A 187 -0.84 14.20 9.40
N TYR A 188 -0.25 13.88 8.25
CA TYR A 188 0.60 14.82 7.52
C TYR A 188 -0.21 15.99 6.94
N LEU A 189 -1.40 15.73 6.38
CA LEU A 189 -2.31 16.77 5.90
C LEU A 189 -2.69 17.74 7.03
N GLN A 190 -3.03 17.22 8.21
CA GLN A 190 -3.31 18.04 9.38
C GLN A 190 -2.09 18.91 9.74
N PHE A 191 -0.91 18.31 9.83
CA PHE A 191 0.33 19.02 10.16
C PHE A 191 0.62 20.16 9.17
N ILE A 192 0.51 19.92 7.86
CA ILE A 192 0.75 21.00 6.87
C ILE A 192 -0.33 22.09 6.95
N LEU A 193 -1.60 21.74 7.18
CA LEU A 193 -2.68 22.72 7.27
C LEU A 193 -2.56 23.62 8.50
N ILE A 194 -1.99 23.10 9.59
CA ILE A 194 -1.70 23.88 10.81
C ILE A 194 -0.43 24.72 10.63
N GLU A 195 0.69 24.08 10.24
CA GLU A 195 2.04 24.63 10.43
C GLU A 195 2.66 25.19 9.14
N ARG A 196 2.28 24.65 7.98
CA ARG A 196 2.99 24.87 6.71
C ARG A 196 2.03 25.33 5.63
N LYS A 197 1.87 26.65 5.49
CA LYS A 197 1.13 27.33 4.41
C LYS A 197 0.73 26.40 3.25
N PHE A 198 -0.48 25.87 3.34
CA PHE A 198 -1.04 24.96 2.35
C PHE A 198 -1.05 25.62 0.97
N SER A 199 -0.25 25.07 0.05
CA SER A 199 0.04 25.69 -1.23
C SER A 199 -1.08 25.50 -2.25
N LYS A 200 -1.11 26.36 -3.27
CA LYS A 200 -2.04 26.21 -4.40
C LYS A 200 -1.84 24.88 -5.14
N LYS A 201 -0.62 24.34 -5.18
CA LYS A 201 -0.33 23.05 -5.83
C LYS A 201 -0.95 21.89 -5.04
N GLU A 202 -0.80 21.90 -3.72
CA GLU A 202 -1.41 20.90 -2.82
C GLU A 202 -2.94 20.96 -2.87
N SER A 203 -3.51 22.18 -2.87
CA SER A 203 -4.95 22.39 -3.05
C SER A 203 -5.46 21.84 -4.38
N ASN A 204 -4.79 22.17 -5.49
CA ASN A 204 -5.16 21.67 -6.82
C ASN A 204 -5.09 20.14 -6.91
N PHE A 205 -4.12 19.52 -6.24
CA PHE A 205 -4.03 18.06 -6.18
C PHE A 205 -5.23 17.47 -5.43
N LEU A 206 -5.55 17.96 -4.22
CA LEU A 206 -6.70 17.45 -3.47
C LEU A 206 -8.04 17.67 -4.19
N LEU A 207 -8.20 18.76 -4.95
CA LEU A 207 -9.38 19.01 -5.78
C LEU A 207 -9.57 18.00 -6.93
N ALA A 208 -8.54 17.22 -7.27
CA ALA A 208 -8.71 16.12 -8.23
C ALA A 208 -9.50 14.94 -7.63
N TYR A 209 -9.59 14.87 -6.30
CA TYR A 209 -10.08 13.76 -5.50
C TYR A 209 -11.30 14.13 -4.64
N LEU A 210 -11.36 15.39 -4.19
CA LEU A 210 -12.41 15.97 -3.34
C LEU A 210 -13.12 17.12 -4.06
N SER A 211 -14.38 17.36 -3.70
CA SER A 211 -15.09 18.58 -4.09
C SER A 211 -14.49 19.82 -3.40
N LYS A 212 -14.82 20.99 -3.94
CA LYS A 212 -14.37 22.27 -3.37
C LYS A 212 -14.92 22.47 -1.94
N GLU A 213 -16.15 22.05 -1.70
CA GLU A 213 -16.82 22.12 -0.41
C GLU A 213 -16.12 21.24 0.63
N GLU A 214 -15.75 20.01 0.27
CA GLU A 214 -15.04 19.07 1.14
C GLU A 214 -13.63 19.54 1.45
N LEU A 215 -12.90 20.05 0.45
CA LEU A 215 -11.57 20.62 0.68
C LEU A 215 -11.63 21.84 1.62
N ASN A 216 -12.60 22.75 1.40
CA ASN A 216 -12.77 23.91 2.27
C ASN A 216 -13.11 23.49 3.70
N PHE A 217 -13.88 22.41 3.87
CA PHE A 217 -14.17 21.85 5.18
C PHE A 217 -12.90 21.32 5.86
N LEU A 218 -12.09 20.50 5.17
CA LEU A 218 -10.81 20.00 5.69
C LEU A 218 -9.89 21.14 6.12
N ILE A 219 -9.74 22.16 5.27
CA ILE A 219 -8.92 23.33 5.59
C ILE A 219 -9.45 24.01 6.84
N LYS A 220 -10.76 24.28 6.92
CA LYS A 220 -11.37 24.94 8.08
C LYS A 220 -11.22 24.14 9.37
N GLU A 221 -11.32 22.82 9.28
CA GLU A 221 -11.30 21.95 10.43
C GLU A 221 -9.90 21.78 11.02
N TYR A 222 -8.89 21.61 10.16
CA TYR A 222 -7.50 21.46 10.58
C TYR A 222 -6.78 22.78 10.80
N SER A 223 -7.23 23.89 10.22
CA SER A 223 -6.62 25.20 10.48
C SER A 223 -6.71 25.54 11.97
N ALA A 224 -5.62 26.10 12.52
CA ALA A 224 -5.59 26.57 13.90
C ALA A 224 -6.77 27.52 14.15
N LYS A 225 -7.66 27.14 15.07
CA LYS A 225 -8.70 28.05 15.55
C LYS A 225 -8.06 29.00 16.56
N PRO A 226 -8.36 30.31 16.52
CA PRO A 226 -7.93 31.19 17.59
C PRO A 226 -8.48 30.62 18.91
N ILE A 227 -7.59 30.40 19.87
CA ILE A 227 -7.99 30.07 21.23
C ILE A 227 -8.71 31.32 21.75
N GLU A 228 -10.03 31.25 21.94
CA GLU A 228 -10.74 32.29 22.68
C GLU A 228 -10.24 32.24 24.13
N VAL A 229 -9.26 33.09 24.46
CA VAL A 229 -8.69 33.20 25.82
C VAL A 229 -9.69 33.78 26.83
N ASN A 230 -10.94 34.05 26.43
CA ASN A 230 -11.96 34.68 27.26
C ASN A 230 -12.81 33.70 28.09
N ARG A 231 -12.23 32.61 28.59
CA ARG A 231 -12.85 31.87 29.70
C ARG A 231 -12.25 32.39 30.99
N ASP A 232 -12.95 33.32 31.61
CA ASP A 232 -12.68 33.76 32.98
C ASP A 232 -12.96 32.60 33.94
N TYR A 233 -11.91 31.83 34.25
CA TYR A 233 -11.96 30.74 35.21
C TYR A 233 -11.95 31.24 36.66
N SER A 234 -11.95 32.56 36.93
CA SER A 234 -11.99 33.09 38.30
C SER A 234 -13.28 32.74 39.05
N LYS A 235 -14.32 32.28 38.34
CA LYS A 235 -15.59 31.81 38.90
C LYS A 235 -15.68 30.29 39.08
N TYR A 236 -14.65 29.53 38.69
CA TYR A 236 -14.62 28.09 38.96
C TYR A 236 -14.19 27.88 40.41
N GLU A 237 -15.17 27.68 41.30
CA GLU A 237 -14.89 27.16 42.63
C GLU A 237 -14.53 25.67 42.51
N PRO A 238 -13.39 25.23 43.06
CA PRO A 238 -13.06 23.82 43.09
C PRO A 238 -14.09 23.06 43.92
N ILE A 239 -14.68 22.03 43.33
CA ILE A 239 -15.53 21.09 44.06
C ILE A 239 -14.63 20.41 45.09
N SER A 240 -14.86 20.72 46.37
CA SER A 240 -14.18 20.07 47.48
C SER A 240 -14.73 18.64 47.60
N ILE A 241 -13.86 17.65 47.48
CA ILE A 241 -14.15 16.23 47.78
C ILE A 241 -13.85 15.99 49.25
#